data_AF-A0A291IRW9-F1
#
_entry.id   AF-A0A291IRW9-F1
#
_cell.length_a   1.000
_cell.length_b   1.000
_cell.length_c   1.000
_cell.angle_alpha   90.00
_cell.angle_beta   90.00
_cell.angle_gamma   90.00
#
_symmetry.space_group_name_H-M   'P 1'
#
loop_
_entity.id
_entity.type
_entity.pdbx_description
1 polymer ?
#
loop_
_entity_poly.entity_id
_entity_poly.type
_entity_poly.pdbx_seq_one_letter_code
_entity_poly.pdbx_strand_id
1 'polypeptide(L)'
;MINKDVKQDVVDFLNLHIQTQLECMWLSQQLSLNGFPGFSWFYQVQSEDEFMHQRRIINYLQGTTGAEDYEIKSPDFKTFTIQNPKDAVTFYINMRQKTLDFALKIKQNAIAKNDYLTAEFYSWFIKDYWTEIDENKDILDRIEMNGTTLAGLDRRMGKREEINPEDVIHPMAGFKAD
;
A
#
# COMPACT_ATOMS: atom_id res chain seq x y z
N MET A 1 14.21 9.18 20.91
CA MET A 1 12.93 9.87 21.10
C MET A 1 12.56 10.52 19.78
N ILE A 2 11.40 10.19 19.21
CA ILE A 2 10.95 10.72 17.92
C ILE A 2 10.58 12.21 18.03
N ASN A 3 10.77 12.98 16.95
CA ASN A 3 10.28 14.35 16.88
C ASN A 3 8.74 14.36 16.76
N LYS A 4 8.06 15.31 17.44
CA LYS A 4 6.58 15.38 17.45
C LYS A 4 5.97 15.53 16.05
N ASP A 5 6.58 16.34 15.19
CA ASP A 5 6.06 16.57 13.83
C ASP A 5 6.22 15.30 12.99
N VAL A 6 7.38 14.64 13.09
CA VAL A 6 7.67 13.37 12.40
C VAL A 6 6.77 12.24 12.90
N LYS A 7 6.49 12.20 14.21
CA LYS A 7 5.51 11.28 14.78
C LYS A 7 4.13 11.47 14.16
N GLN A 8 3.66 12.72 14.07
CA GLN A 8 2.35 13.01 13.51
C GLN A 8 2.26 12.59 12.04
N ASP A 9 3.31 12.85 11.27
CA ASP A 9 3.45 12.38 9.89
C ASP A 9 3.32 10.85 9.79
N VAL A 10 3.97 10.09 10.67
CA VAL A 10 3.87 8.60 10.71
C VAL A 10 2.46 8.13 11.07
N VAL A 11 1.80 8.80 12.02
CA VAL A 11 0.43 8.47 12.42
C VAL A 11 -0.57 8.76 11.29
N ASP A 12 -0.38 9.87 10.57
CA ASP A 12 -1.23 10.18 9.41
C ASP A 12 -0.99 9.18 8.27
N PHE A 13 0.24 8.68 8.11
CA PHE A 13 0.57 7.60 7.18
C PHE A 13 -0.09 6.27 7.55
N LEU A 14 -0.15 5.90 8.84
CA LEU A 14 -0.93 4.75 9.32
C LEU A 14 -2.41 4.87 8.93
N ASN A 15 -3.01 6.04 9.16
CA ASN A 15 -4.41 6.28 8.83
C ASN A 15 -4.66 6.25 7.31
N LEU A 16 -3.70 6.70 6.49
CA LEU A 16 -3.76 6.55 5.04
C LEU A 16 -3.84 5.07 4.63
N HIS A 17 -3.03 4.19 5.23
CA HIS A 17 -3.08 2.75 4.92
C HIS A 17 -4.40 2.08 5.32
N ILE A 18 -5.04 2.54 6.39
CA ILE A 18 -6.39 2.07 6.77
C ILE A 18 -7.41 2.48 5.70
N GLN A 19 -7.35 3.72 5.24
CA GLN A 19 -8.19 4.21 4.15
C GLN A 19 -7.95 3.41 2.86
N THR A 20 -6.68 3.21 2.50
CA THR A 20 -6.30 2.52 1.25
C THR A 20 -6.64 1.03 1.27
N GLN A 21 -6.59 0.37 2.43
CA GLN A 21 -7.13 -0.98 2.59
C GLN A 21 -8.60 -1.05 2.16
N LEU A 22 -9.44 -0.10 2.61
CA LEU A 22 -10.86 -0.05 2.27
C LEU A 22 -11.08 0.29 0.79
N GLU A 23 -10.26 1.18 0.23
CA GLU A 23 -10.29 1.50 -1.20
C GLU A 23 -9.99 0.28 -2.06
N CYS A 24 -9.02 -0.57 -1.67
CA CYS A 24 -8.74 -1.83 -2.35
C CYS A 24 -9.92 -2.83 -2.24
N MET A 25 -10.55 -2.95 -1.07
CA MET A 25 -11.77 -3.78 -0.94
C MET A 25 -12.90 -3.29 -1.85
N TRP A 26 -13.04 -1.97 -1.99
CA TRP A 26 -14.04 -1.37 -2.86
C TRP A 26 -13.75 -1.60 -4.34
N LEU A 27 -12.48 -1.47 -4.76
CA LEU A 27 -12.04 -1.86 -6.11
C LEU A 27 -12.41 -3.31 -6.40
N SER A 28 -12.08 -4.22 -5.47
CA SER A 28 -12.41 -5.64 -5.57
C SER A 28 -13.91 -5.87 -5.78
N GLN A 29 -14.76 -5.22 -4.98
CA GLN A 29 -16.21 -5.33 -5.10
C GLN A 29 -16.71 -4.83 -6.45
N GLN A 30 -16.29 -3.64 -6.89
CA GLN A 30 -16.73 -3.06 -8.17
C GLN A 30 -16.32 -3.95 -9.35
N LEU A 31 -15.12 -4.52 -9.33
CA LEU A 31 -14.65 -5.42 -10.39
C LEU A 31 -15.40 -6.75 -10.38
N SER A 32 -15.71 -7.30 -9.21
CA SER A 32 -16.57 -8.48 -9.11
C SER A 32 -17.95 -8.23 -9.70
N LEU A 33 -18.56 -7.06 -9.42
CA LEU A 33 -19.89 -6.68 -9.96
C LEU A 33 -19.87 -6.55 -11.49
N ASN A 34 -18.75 -6.10 -12.06
CA ASN A 34 -18.58 -5.93 -13.50
C ASN A 34 -18.03 -7.18 -14.22
N GLY A 35 -17.93 -8.33 -13.54
CA GLY A 35 -17.56 -9.61 -14.16
C GLY A 35 -16.06 -9.84 -14.33
N PHE A 36 -15.22 -9.22 -13.49
CA PHE A 36 -13.76 -9.38 -13.47
C PHE A 36 -13.29 -10.04 -12.17
N PRO A 37 -13.55 -11.35 -11.96
CA PRO A 37 -13.26 -12.03 -10.71
C PRO A 37 -11.75 -12.15 -10.43
N GLY A 38 -10.90 -12.21 -11.45
CA GLY A 38 -9.46 -12.26 -11.25
C GLY A 38 -8.87 -10.92 -10.83
N PHE A 39 -9.33 -9.82 -11.41
CA PHE A 39 -8.99 -8.48 -10.91
C PHE A 39 -9.63 -8.19 -9.54
N SER A 40 -10.81 -8.74 -9.26
CA SER A 40 -11.40 -8.68 -7.91
C SER A 40 -10.47 -9.33 -6.89
N TRP A 41 -10.02 -10.55 -7.15
CA TRP A 41 -9.03 -11.25 -6.31
C TRP A 41 -7.74 -10.44 -6.13
N PHE A 42 -7.20 -9.89 -7.22
CA PHE A 42 -5.99 -9.06 -7.16
C PHE A 42 -6.10 -7.92 -6.14
N TYR A 43 -7.23 -7.19 -6.11
CA TYR A 43 -7.43 -6.12 -5.12
C TYR A 43 -7.80 -6.59 -3.72
N GLN A 44 -8.23 -7.85 -3.54
CA GLN A 44 -8.30 -8.45 -2.20
C GLN A 44 -6.89 -8.64 -1.65
N VAL A 45 -5.97 -9.19 -2.45
CA VAL A 45 -4.56 -9.33 -2.08
C VAL A 45 -3.92 -7.97 -1.82
N GLN A 46 -4.17 -6.94 -2.66
CA GLN A 46 -3.66 -5.60 -2.37
C GLN A 46 -4.25 -5.00 -1.08
N SER A 47 -5.48 -5.37 -0.70
CA SER A 47 -6.05 -4.95 0.60
C SER A 47 -5.36 -5.63 1.78
N GLU A 48 -4.98 -6.91 1.63
CA GLU A 48 -4.19 -7.63 2.63
C GLU A 48 -2.80 -7.02 2.79
N ASP A 49 -2.17 -6.62 1.69
CA ASP A 49 -0.87 -5.95 1.70
C ASP A 49 -0.91 -4.63 2.49
N GLU A 50 -1.95 -3.83 2.26
CA GLU A 50 -2.19 -2.60 3.02
C GLU A 50 -2.38 -2.84 4.52
N PHE A 51 -2.99 -3.96 4.90
CA PHE A 51 -3.07 -4.35 6.30
C PHE A 51 -1.69 -4.75 6.86
N MET A 52 -0.83 -5.39 6.06
CA MET A 52 0.56 -5.67 6.48
C MET A 52 1.38 -4.40 6.63
N HIS A 53 1.17 -3.40 5.76
CA HIS A 53 1.73 -2.06 5.91
C HIS A 53 1.31 -1.40 7.24
N GLN A 54 0.03 -1.48 7.62
CA GLN A 54 -0.44 -0.98 8.92
C GLN A 54 0.30 -1.66 10.08
N ARG A 55 0.42 -2.99 10.06
CA ARG A 55 1.12 -3.75 11.11
C ARG A 55 2.59 -3.35 11.21
N ARG A 56 3.27 -3.16 10.07
CA ARG A 56 4.65 -2.66 10.02
C ARG A 56 4.78 -1.29 10.70
N ILE A 57 3.87 -0.36 10.41
CA ILE A 57 3.88 1.00 10.99
C ILE A 57 3.55 0.96 12.49
N ILE A 58 2.57 0.16 12.89
CA ILE A 58 2.21 -0.04 14.30
C ILE A 58 3.41 -0.56 15.09
N ASN A 59 4.10 -1.59 14.58
CA ASN A 59 5.30 -2.12 15.22
C ASN A 59 6.40 -1.06 15.35
N TYR A 60 6.57 -0.20 14.33
CA TYR A 60 7.51 0.92 14.38
C TYR A 60 7.14 1.94 15.46
N LEU A 61 5.88 2.37 15.52
CA LEU A 61 5.38 3.32 16.53
C LEU A 61 5.53 2.76 17.95
N GLN A 62 5.12 1.52 18.18
CA GLN A 62 5.22 0.86 19.48
C GLN A 62 6.67 0.61 19.93
N GLY A 63 7.59 0.40 18.99
CA GLY A 63 9.01 0.23 19.26
C GLY A 63 9.81 1.53 19.39
N THR A 64 9.20 2.69 19.16
CA THR A 64 9.90 3.98 19.10
C THR A 64 9.56 4.85 20.30
N THR A 65 10.57 5.16 21.12
CA THR A 65 10.39 6.03 22.30
C THR A 65 9.76 7.38 21.96
N GLY A 66 8.63 7.69 22.59
CA GLY A 66 7.85 8.93 22.38
C GLY A 66 6.76 8.82 21.30
N ALA A 67 6.67 7.69 20.60
CA ALA A 67 5.69 7.43 19.55
C ALA A 67 4.52 6.54 20.00
N GLU A 68 4.56 6.01 21.22
CA GLU A 68 3.68 4.93 21.71
C GLU A 68 2.21 5.36 21.85
N ASP A 69 1.99 6.64 22.13
CA ASP A 69 0.66 7.24 22.24
C ASP A 69 0.23 7.81 20.87
N TYR A 70 -0.62 7.08 20.14
CA TYR A 70 -1.14 7.51 18.84
C TYR A 70 -2.64 7.18 18.72
N GLU A 71 -3.34 8.00 17.92
CA GLU A 71 -4.76 7.84 17.67
C GLU A 71 -5.01 7.29 16.25
N ILE A 72 -5.83 6.25 16.17
CA ILE A 72 -6.38 5.74 14.92
C ILE A 72 -7.70 6.46 14.67
N LYS A 73 -7.79 7.14 13.53
CA LYS A 73 -8.95 7.93 13.14
C LYS A 73 -9.94 7.03 12.38
N SER A 74 -11.22 7.37 12.48
CA SER A 74 -12.23 6.78 11.59
C SER A 74 -11.91 7.15 10.13
N PRO A 75 -11.95 6.20 9.18
CA PRO A 75 -11.71 6.48 7.78
C PRO A 75 -12.86 7.33 7.19
N ASP A 76 -12.51 8.32 6.36
CA ASP A 76 -13.46 9.09 5.54
C ASP A 76 -13.67 8.39 4.19
N PHE A 77 -14.26 7.19 4.24
CA PHE A 77 -14.46 6.37 3.06
C PHE A 77 -15.62 6.89 2.19
N LYS A 78 -15.32 7.17 0.92
CA LYS A 78 -16.32 7.58 -0.08
C LYS A 78 -16.34 6.58 -1.21
N THR A 79 -17.53 6.15 -1.59
CA THR A 79 -17.70 5.23 -2.73
C THR A 79 -17.38 5.95 -4.03
N PHE A 80 -16.83 5.21 -4.99
CA PHE A 80 -16.53 5.69 -6.34
C PHE A 80 -16.88 4.60 -7.37
N THR A 81 -17.05 4.96 -8.63
CA THR A 81 -17.44 4.01 -9.68
C THR A 81 -16.21 3.51 -10.42
N ILE A 82 -16.12 2.19 -10.60
CA ILE A 82 -15.12 1.52 -11.43
C ILE A 82 -15.87 0.60 -12.37
N GLN A 83 -15.72 0.77 -13.68
CA GLN A 83 -16.47 0.00 -14.67
C GLN A 83 -15.69 -1.18 -15.21
N ASN A 84 -14.36 -1.07 -15.24
CA ASN A 84 -13.49 -2.06 -15.87
C ASN A 84 -12.08 -2.06 -15.24
N PRO A 85 -11.24 -3.05 -15.56
CA PRO A 85 -9.89 -3.14 -15.01
C PRO A 85 -8.98 -1.96 -15.33
N LYS A 86 -9.14 -1.29 -16.48
CA LYS A 86 -8.35 -0.11 -16.84
C LYS A 86 -8.59 1.02 -15.85
N ASP A 87 -9.85 1.28 -15.52
CA ASP A 87 -10.23 2.31 -14.55
C ASP A 87 -9.65 1.99 -13.17
N ALA A 88 -9.74 0.73 -12.74
CA ALA A 88 -9.24 0.26 -11.45
C ALA A 88 -7.71 0.43 -11.34
N VAL A 89 -6.97 -0.03 -12.34
CA VAL A 89 -5.50 0.04 -12.37
C VAL A 89 -5.05 1.49 -12.45
N THR A 90 -5.72 2.33 -13.24
CA THR A 90 -5.43 3.77 -13.32
C THR A 90 -5.68 4.47 -11.98
N PHE A 91 -6.81 4.16 -11.31
CA PHE A 91 -7.10 4.68 -9.98
C PHE A 91 -6.02 4.26 -8.97
N TYR A 92 -5.65 2.99 -8.98
CA TYR A 92 -4.66 2.43 -8.06
C TYR A 92 -3.27 3.03 -8.26
N ILE A 93 -2.80 3.21 -9.50
CA ILE A 93 -1.52 3.90 -9.79
C ILE A 93 -1.52 5.32 -9.21
N ASN A 94 -2.60 6.08 -9.43
CA ASN A 94 -2.70 7.45 -8.91
C ASN A 94 -2.70 7.50 -7.38
N MET A 95 -3.38 6.54 -6.75
CA MET A 95 -3.38 6.37 -5.30
C MET A 95 -1.96 6.05 -4.79
N ARG A 96 -1.26 5.09 -5.41
CA ARG A 96 0.13 4.74 -5.07
C ARG A 96 1.12 5.88 -5.27
N GLN A 97 0.97 6.67 -6.33
CA GLN A 97 1.83 7.85 -6.53
C GLN A 97 1.68 8.85 -5.37
N LYS A 98 0.46 9.09 -4.89
CA LYS A 98 0.22 9.96 -3.73
C LYS A 98 0.83 9.40 -2.45
N THR A 99 0.71 8.08 -2.23
CA THR A 99 1.31 7.42 -1.07
C THR A 99 2.84 7.47 -1.11
N LEU A 100 3.44 7.26 -2.29
CA LEU A 100 4.88 7.42 -2.53
C LEU A 100 5.36 8.85 -2.24
N ASP A 101 4.65 9.86 -2.76
CA ASP A 101 4.98 11.27 -2.53
C ASP A 101 4.90 11.62 -1.03
N PHE A 102 3.91 11.06 -0.31
CA PHE A 102 3.81 11.24 1.13
C PHE A 102 4.97 10.56 1.86
N ALA A 103 5.31 9.31 1.55
CA ALA A 103 6.47 8.62 2.13
C ALA A 103 7.79 9.37 1.90
N LEU A 104 7.99 9.92 0.70
CA LEU A 104 9.14 10.77 0.38
C LEU A 104 9.18 12.04 1.25
N LYS A 105 8.04 12.70 1.43
CA LYS A 105 7.93 13.88 2.29
C LYS A 105 8.27 13.56 3.75
N ILE A 106 7.76 12.45 4.29
CA ILE A 106 8.05 12.04 5.68
C ILE A 106 9.55 11.76 5.84
N LYS A 107 10.16 11.05 4.89
CA LYS A 107 11.60 10.80 4.88
C LYS A 107 12.41 12.10 4.85
N GLN A 108 12.04 13.05 4.00
CA GLN A 108 12.70 14.37 3.94
C GLN A 108 12.56 15.14 5.26
N ASN A 109 11.37 15.17 5.85
CA ASN A 109 11.10 15.80 7.15
C ASN A 109 11.93 15.17 8.26
N ALA A 110 12.02 13.83 8.29
CA ALA A 110 12.83 13.09 9.24
C ALA A 110 14.31 13.46 9.13
N ILE A 111 14.88 13.49 7.92
CA ILE A 111 16.27 13.92 7.66
C ILE A 111 16.50 15.36 8.14
N ALA A 112 15.58 16.29 7.83
CA ALA A 112 15.71 17.69 8.23
C ALA A 112 15.71 17.88 9.76
N LYS A 113 15.14 16.92 10.50
CA LYS A 113 15.10 16.89 11.98
C LYS A 113 16.17 15.98 12.60
N ASN A 114 17.11 15.46 11.79
CA ASN A 114 18.13 14.48 12.18
C ASN A 114 17.54 13.15 12.73
N ASP A 115 16.32 12.80 12.35
CA ASP A 115 15.69 11.52 12.66
C ASP A 115 16.02 10.49 11.56
N TYR A 116 17.25 9.99 11.60
CA TYR A 116 17.74 9.03 10.60
C TYR A 116 17.09 7.65 10.72
N LEU A 117 16.56 7.30 11.90
CA LEU A 117 15.84 6.04 12.09
C LEU A 117 14.52 6.05 11.32
N THR A 118 13.71 7.11 11.48
CA THR A 118 12.47 7.25 10.70
C THR A 118 12.78 7.38 9.22
N ALA A 119 13.82 8.14 8.85
CA ALA A 119 14.22 8.28 7.45
C ALA A 119 14.56 6.93 6.79
N GLU A 120 15.24 6.04 7.52
CA GLU A 120 15.57 4.70 7.01
C GLU A 120 14.37 3.75 7.00
N PHE A 121 13.48 3.85 7.99
CA PHE A 121 12.23 3.09 8.02
C PHE A 121 11.39 3.28 6.72
N TYR A 122 11.29 4.53 6.24
CA TYR A 122 10.59 4.86 4.99
C TYR A 122 11.35 4.49 3.71
N SER A 123 12.64 4.13 3.78
CA SER A 123 13.38 3.61 2.61
C SER A 123 12.73 2.35 2.04
N TRP A 124 12.13 1.50 2.88
CA TRP A 124 11.42 0.30 2.45
C TRP A 124 10.15 0.64 1.66
N PHE A 125 9.26 1.46 2.22
CA PHE A 125 8.01 1.88 1.57
C PHE A 125 8.23 2.55 0.21
N ILE A 126 9.26 3.40 0.10
CA ILE A 126 9.59 4.06 -1.17
C ILE A 126 9.95 3.05 -2.26
N LYS A 127 10.72 2.02 -1.93
CA LYS A 127 11.10 0.96 -2.89
C LYS A 127 9.89 0.09 -3.25
N ASP A 128 9.08 -0.22 -2.25
CA ASP A 128 7.88 -1.02 -2.40
C ASP A 128 6.87 -0.36 -3.36
N TYR A 129 6.47 0.89 -3.09
CA TYR A 129 5.55 1.60 -3.99
C TYR A 129 6.12 1.83 -5.38
N TRP A 130 7.44 2.04 -5.51
CA TRP A 130 8.05 2.13 -6.84
C TRP A 130 7.83 0.83 -7.62
N THR A 131 7.98 -0.32 -6.96
CA THR A 131 7.75 -1.65 -7.54
C THR A 131 6.26 -1.85 -7.86
N GLU A 132 5.36 -1.56 -6.92
CA GLU A 132 3.91 -1.68 -7.15
C GLU A 132 3.42 -0.79 -8.32
N ILE A 133 3.93 0.44 -8.44
CA ILE A 133 3.60 1.35 -9.53
C ILE A 133 4.08 0.78 -10.86
N ASP A 134 5.29 0.22 -10.91
CA ASP A 134 5.84 -0.40 -12.13
C ASP A 134 5.04 -1.64 -12.54
N GLU A 135 4.72 -2.52 -11.58
CA GLU A 135 3.86 -3.69 -11.80
C GLU A 135 2.50 -3.29 -12.37
N ASN A 136 1.86 -2.26 -11.80
CA ASN A 136 0.55 -1.81 -12.26
C ASN A 136 0.61 -1.09 -13.62
N LYS A 137 1.71 -0.41 -13.95
CA LYS A 137 1.93 0.13 -15.31
C LYS A 137 2.06 -0.99 -16.34
N ASP A 138 2.80 -2.06 -16.02
CA ASP A 138 2.87 -3.23 -16.90
C ASP A 138 1.48 -3.87 -17.09
N ILE A 139 0.67 -3.97 -16.03
CA ILE A 139 -0.73 -4.43 -16.14
C ILE A 139 -1.55 -3.51 -17.05
N LEU A 140 -1.42 -2.19 -16.89
CA LEU A 140 -2.12 -1.21 -17.72
C LEU A 140 -1.72 -1.32 -19.19
N ASP A 141 -0.44 -1.42 -19.48
CA ASP A 141 0.10 -1.59 -20.83
C ASP A 141 -0.43 -2.89 -21.46
N ARG A 142 -0.53 -3.98 -20.68
CA ARG A 142 -1.11 -5.26 -21.15
C ARG A 142 -2.61 -5.18 -21.44
N ILE A 143 -3.36 -4.33 -20.74
CA ILE A 143 -4.78 -4.08 -21.05
C ILE A 143 -4.89 -3.39 -22.42
N GLU A 144 -3.95 -2.51 -22.76
CA GLU A 144 -3.95 -1.73 -24.01
C GLU A 144 -3.28 -2.47 -25.19
N MET A 145 -2.51 -3.52 -24.92
CA MET A 145 -1.76 -4.26 -25.93
C MET A 145 -2.67 -5.10 -26.85
N ASN A 146 -2.55 -4.89 -28.16
CA ASN A 146 -3.20 -5.72 -29.18
C ASN A 146 -2.81 -7.21 -29.02
N GLY A 147 -3.80 -8.09 -28.92
CA GLY A 147 -3.62 -9.54 -28.82
C GLY A 147 -3.71 -10.11 -27.40
N THR A 148 -3.65 -9.28 -26.35
CA THR A 148 -4.03 -9.72 -25.01
C THR A 148 -5.54 -9.63 -24.86
N THR A 149 -6.22 -10.76 -24.63
CA THR A 149 -7.63 -10.71 -24.29
C THR A 149 -7.80 -10.32 -22.82
N LEU A 150 -8.74 -9.42 -22.53
CA LEU A 150 -9.03 -9.00 -21.17
C LEU A 150 -9.40 -10.17 -20.26
N ALA A 151 -10.13 -11.17 -20.79
CA ALA A 151 -10.45 -12.41 -20.08
C ALA A 151 -9.21 -13.27 -19.74
N GLY A 152 -8.22 -13.30 -20.63
CA GLY A 152 -6.96 -14.00 -20.39
C GLY A 152 -6.10 -13.30 -19.34
N LEU A 153 -6.12 -11.96 -19.33
CA LEU A 153 -5.46 -11.16 -18.30
C LEU A 153 -6.15 -11.30 -16.94
N ASP A 154 -7.48 -11.20 -16.89
CA ASP A 154 -8.26 -11.42 -15.67
C ASP A 154 -7.93 -12.77 -15.02
N ARG A 155 -7.92 -13.85 -15.82
CA ARG A 155 -7.50 -15.18 -15.33
C ARG A 155 -6.09 -15.20 -14.71
N ARG A 156 -5.16 -14.38 -15.20
CA ARG A 156 -3.81 -14.27 -14.61
C ARG A 156 -3.82 -13.50 -13.30
N MET A 157 -4.61 -12.42 -13.20
CA MET A 157 -4.76 -11.64 -11.97
C MET A 157 -5.32 -12.49 -10.83
N GLY A 158 -6.23 -13.42 -11.14
CA GLY A 158 -6.75 -14.41 -10.20
C GLY A 158 -5.73 -15.44 -9.69
N LYS A 159 -4.45 -15.34 -10.08
CA LYS A 159 -3.35 -16.17 -9.59
C LYS A 159 -2.36 -15.41 -8.72
N ARG A 160 -2.60 -14.13 -8.42
CA ARG A 160 -1.76 -13.37 -7.47
C ARG A 160 -1.76 -14.14 -6.15
N GLU A 161 -0.57 -14.43 -5.65
CA GLU A 161 -0.40 -15.12 -4.36
C GLU A 161 -0.68 -14.15 -3.22
N GLU A 162 -1.22 -14.67 -2.12
CA GLU A 162 -1.41 -13.90 -0.88
C GLU A 162 -0.07 -13.41 -0.34
N ILE A 163 -0.11 -12.32 0.41
CA ILE A 163 1.09 -11.67 0.93
C ILE A 163 1.69 -12.51 2.05
N ASN A 164 2.98 -12.83 1.94
CA ASN A 164 3.75 -13.36 3.05
C ASN A 164 4.05 -12.22 4.06
N PRO A 165 3.52 -12.28 5.30
CA PRO A 165 3.66 -11.17 6.24
C PRO A 165 5.11 -10.82 6.60
N GLU A 166 6.04 -11.77 6.54
CA GLU A 166 7.44 -11.54 6.89
C GLU A 166 8.15 -10.62 5.89
N ASP A 167 7.78 -10.70 4.61
CA ASP A 167 8.37 -9.88 3.54
C ASP A 167 8.02 -8.39 3.69
N VAL A 168 6.93 -8.09 4.43
CA VAL A 168 6.42 -6.73 4.65
C VAL A 168 6.72 -6.23 6.06
N ILE A 169 6.35 -7.00 7.08
CA ILE A 169 6.45 -6.58 8.48
C ILE A 169 7.91 -6.62 8.96
N HIS A 170 8.67 -7.62 8.51
CA HIS A 170 10.02 -7.91 8.99
C HIS A 170 11.06 -8.19 7.88
N PRO A 171 11.14 -7.37 6.81
CA PRO A 171 12.00 -7.57 5.63
C PRO A 171 13.51 -7.58 5.94
N MET A 172 13.89 -7.12 7.13
CA MET A 172 15.27 -7.03 7.60
C MET A 172 15.53 -7.89 8.84
N ALA A 173 14.59 -8.74 9.25
CA ALA A 173 14.79 -9.60 10.41
C ALA A 173 15.90 -10.63 10.10
N GLY A 174 17.04 -10.47 10.76
CA GLY A 174 18.03 -11.53 10.90
C GLY A 174 17.56 -12.60 11.89
N PHE A 175 18.23 -13.76 11.85
CA PHE A 175 17.97 -14.91 12.71
C PHE A 175 17.60 -14.50 14.14
N LYS A 176 16.41 -14.90 14.59
CA LYS A 176 16.03 -14.87 15.99
C LYS A 176 16.50 -16.17 16.61
N ALA A 177 17.50 -16.10 17.49
CA ALA A 177 17.78 -17.21 18.38
C ALA A 177 16.53 -17.43 19.23
N ASP A 178 16.06 -18.67 19.18
CA ASP A 178 15.03 -19.24 20.05
C ASP A 178 15.40 -19.13 21.54
#